data_AF-A0A3M4YHH1-F1
#
_entry.id   AF-A0A3M4YHH1-F1
#
_cell.length_a   1.000
_cell.length_b   1.000
_cell.length_c   1.000
_cell.angle_alpha   90.00
_cell.angle_beta   90.00
_cell.angle_gamma   90.00
#
_symmetry.space_group_name_H-M   'P 1'
#
loop_
_entity.id
_entity.type
_entity.pdbx_description
1 polymer ?
#
loop_
_entity_poly.entity_id
_entity_poly.type
_entity_poly.pdbx_seq_one_letter_code
_entity_poly.pdbx_strand_id
1 'polypeptide(L)'
;MDFRFQIASDVIRDGLGIELIDANGQVCAEVFRCDANNTLTISLFTEDLPYVQVEELVLRARKTLGSYEDGTPLPPPLTHKCA
;
A
#
# COMPACT_ATOMS: atom_id res chain seq x y z
N MET A 1 -16.31 -4.65 11.93
CA MET A 1 -15.92 -5.00 10.56
C MET A 1 -14.51 -5.53 10.67
N ASP A 2 -14.32 -6.80 10.37
CA ASP A 2 -13.02 -7.44 10.51
C ASP A 2 -12.27 -7.25 9.19
N PHE A 3 -11.08 -6.67 9.30
CA PHE A 3 -10.17 -6.48 8.19
C PHE A 3 -8.87 -7.22 8.47
N ARG A 4 -8.25 -7.74 7.41
CA ARG A 4 -6.90 -8.28 7.46
C ARG A 4 -6.03 -7.66 6.38
N PHE A 5 -4.72 -7.74 6.59
CA PHE A 5 -3.72 -7.32 5.61
C PHE A 5 -3.04 -8.54 5.02
N GLN A 6 -2.71 -8.50 3.74
CA GLN A 6 -1.80 -9.47 3.12
C GLN A 6 -0.78 -8.79 2.23
N ILE A 7 0.35 -9.46 2.04
CA ILE A 7 1.37 -9.07 1.07
C ILE A 7 1.08 -9.86 -0.21
N ALA A 8 1.02 -9.18 -1.35
CA ALA A 8 0.80 -9.78 -2.66
C ALA A 8 1.93 -9.39 -3.61
N SER A 9 2.61 -10.39 -4.18
CA SER A 9 3.58 -10.16 -5.26
C SER A 9 2.88 -10.32 -6.60
N ASP A 10 3.17 -9.43 -7.54
CA ASP A 10 2.57 -9.43 -8.86
C ASP A 10 3.67 -9.46 -9.93
N VAL A 11 3.82 -10.59 -10.60
CA VAL A 11 4.81 -10.80 -11.67
C VAL A 11 4.46 -10.02 -12.94
N ILE A 12 3.18 -9.73 -13.17
CA ILE A 12 2.72 -9.04 -14.40
C ILE A 12 2.90 -7.54 -14.23
N ARG A 13 2.55 -7.00 -13.05
CA ARG A 13 2.77 -5.59 -12.70
C ARG A 13 4.18 -5.29 -12.19
N ASP A 14 5.03 -6.31 -12.08
CA ASP A 14 6.42 -6.24 -11.61
C ASP A 14 6.53 -5.47 -10.29
N GLY A 15 5.92 -6.02 -9.25
CA GLY A 15 5.85 -5.31 -7.98
C GLY A 15 5.29 -6.09 -6.80
N LEU A 16 5.15 -5.35 -5.70
CA LEU A 16 4.72 -5.85 -4.40
C LEU A 16 3.66 -4.92 -3.79
N GLY A 17 2.54 -5.50 -3.37
CA GLY A 17 1.42 -4.82 -2.77
C GLY A 17 1.16 -5.24 -1.32
N ILE A 18 0.62 -4.32 -0.53
CA ILE A 18 -0.13 -4.63 0.69
C ILE A 18 -1.60 -4.42 0.39
N GLU A 19 -2.42 -5.44 0.62
CA GLU A 19 -3.86 -5.42 0.37
C GLU A 19 -4.63 -5.40 1.69
N LEU A 20 -5.67 -4.58 1.77
CA LEU A 20 -6.67 -4.56 2.82
C LEU A 20 -7.86 -5.41 2.39
N ILE A 21 -8.22 -6.41 3.20
CA ILE A 21 -9.20 -7.43 2.84
C ILE A 21 -10.29 -7.50 3.89
N ASP A 22 -11.54 -7.51 3.45
CA ASP A 22 -12.70 -7.64 4.34
C ASP A 22 -12.94 -9.08 4.82
N ALA A 23 -13.97 -9.25 5.65
CA ALA A 23 -14.38 -10.56 6.17
C ALA A 23 -14.86 -11.54 5.08
N ASN A 24 -15.25 -11.06 3.91
CA ASN A 24 -15.68 -11.89 2.78
C ASN A 24 -14.51 -12.31 1.88
N GLY A 25 -13.29 -11.83 2.17
CA GLY A 25 -12.11 -12.09 1.35
C GLY A 25 -11.97 -11.14 0.16
N GLN A 26 -12.75 -10.06 0.09
CA GLN A 26 -12.66 -9.06 -0.96
C GLN A 26 -11.51 -8.07 -0.66
N VAL A 27 -10.68 -7.81 -1.68
CA VAL A 27 -9.68 -6.73 -1.62
C VAL A 27 -10.39 -5.39 -1.72
N CYS A 28 -10.37 -4.63 -0.64
CA CYS A 28 -11.00 -3.33 -0.54
C CYS A 28 -10.08 -2.17 -0.93
N ALA A 29 -8.78 -2.31 -0.66
CA ALA A 29 -7.77 -1.32 -1.00
C ALA A 29 -6.40 -1.97 -1.12
N GLU A 30 -5.49 -1.32 -1.84
CA GLU A 30 -4.11 -1.77 -2.03
C GLU A 30 -3.17 -0.56 -1.97
N VAL A 31 -1.99 -0.75 -1.36
CA VAL A 31 -0.82 0.08 -1.67
C VAL A 31 0.19 -0.78 -2.41
N PHE A 32 0.53 -0.37 -3.63
CA PHE A 32 1.34 -1.14 -4.57
C PHE A 32 2.64 -0.39 -4.90
N ARG A 33 3.78 -1.06 -4.68
CA ARG A 33 5.09 -0.64 -5.19
C ARG A 33 5.29 -1.33 -6.54
N CYS A 34 5.38 -0.54 -7.60
CA CYS A 34 5.70 -0.99 -8.95
C CYS A 34 7.18 -0.73 -9.24
N ASP A 35 7.94 -1.80 -9.44
CA ASP A 35 9.38 -1.76 -9.68
C ASP A 35 9.69 -1.40 -11.15
N ALA A 36 8.83 -1.78 -12.10
CA ALA A 36 9.01 -1.43 -13.52
C ALA A 36 9.04 0.08 -13.81
N ASN A 37 8.40 0.91 -12.97
CA ASN A 37 8.33 2.36 -13.18
C ASN A 37 8.62 3.19 -11.93
N ASN A 38 9.14 2.57 -10.86
CA ASN A 38 9.45 3.20 -9.57
C ASN A 38 8.30 4.06 -9.03
N THR A 39 7.09 3.49 -8.99
CA THR A 39 5.90 4.17 -8.42
C THR A 39 5.37 3.47 -7.18
N LEU A 40 4.78 4.26 -6.27
CA LEU A 40 4.07 3.79 -5.10
C LEU A 40 2.67 4.38 -5.11
N THR A 41 1.67 3.54 -5.36
CA THR A 41 0.27 3.97 -5.58
C THR A 41 -0.66 3.39 -4.54
N ILE A 42 -1.65 4.18 -4.12
CA ILE A 42 -2.80 3.69 -3.35
C ILE A 42 -4.01 3.57 -4.27
N SER A 43 -4.71 2.44 -4.20
CA SER A 43 -5.98 2.21 -4.89
C SER A 43 -7.04 1.83 -3.87
N LEU A 44 -8.21 2.46 -3.95
CA LEU A 44 -9.39 2.13 -3.13
C LEU A 44 -10.44 1.53 -4.06
N PHE A 45 -10.83 0.28 -3.82
CA PHE A 45 -11.81 -0.46 -4.61
C PHE A 45 -13.19 -0.49 -3.95
N THR A 46 -13.28 -0.02 -2.71
CA THR A 46 -14.51 0.06 -1.92
C THR A 46 -14.69 1.48 -1.40
N GLU A 47 -15.90 2.01 -1.51
CA GLU A 47 -16.29 3.31 -0.95
C GLU A 47 -16.44 3.21 0.59
N ASP A 48 -16.39 4.35 1.27
CA ASP A 48 -16.62 4.46 2.71
C ASP A 48 -15.73 3.57 3.60
N LEU A 49 -14.51 3.27 3.15
CA LEU A 49 -13.54 2.55 3.97
C LEU A 49 -13.21 3.34 5.23
N PRO A 50 -13.22 2.70 6.42
CA PRO A 50 -12.90 3.40 7.65
C PRO A 50 -11.50 4.02 7.57
N TYR A 51 -11.41 5.32 7.87
CA TYR A 51 -10.16 6.09 7.83
C TYR A 51 -8.99 5.36 8.50
N VAL A 52 -9.22 4.80 9.69
CA VAL A 52 -8.20 4.10 10.48
C VAL A 52 -7.63 2.86 9.76
N GLN A 53 -8.41 2.20 8.90
CA GLN A 53 -7.94 1.05 8.14
C GLN A 53 -7.09 1.47 6.93
N VAL A 54 -7.46 2.57 6.28
CA VAL A 54 -6.67 3.16 5.20
C VAL A 54 -5.36 3.74 5.75
N GLU A 55 -5.41 4.39 6.91
CA GLU A 55 -4.22 4.87 7.62
C GLU A 55 -3.26 3.73 7.96
N GLU A 56 -3.77 2.66 8.59
CA GLU A 56 -2.97 1.48 8.93
C GLU A 56 -2.40 0.79 7.68
N LEU A 57 -3.15 0.73 6.57
CA LEU A 57 -2.67 0.21 5.28
C LEU A 57 -1.43 0.98 4.81
N VAL A 58 -1.51 2.32 4.78
CA VAL A 58 -0.40 3.18 4.34
C VAL A 58 0.80 3.06 5.27
N LEU A 59 0.57 3.03 6.59
CA LEU A 59 1.63 2.85 7.59
C LEU A 59 2.34 1.49 7.44
N ARG A 60 1.59 0.42 7.19
CA ARG A 60 2.15 -0.92 6.93
C ARG A 60 2.94 -0.97 5.64
N ALA A 61 2.41 -0.38 4.57
CA ALA A 61 3.10 -0.33 3.28
C ALA A 61 4.46 0.33 3.39
N ARG A 62 4.56 1.48 4.09
CA ARG A 62 5.84 2.15 4.34
C ARG A 62 6.86 1.30 5.10
N LYS A 63 6.41 0.46 6.03
CA LYS A 63 7.28 -0.42 6.82
C LYS A 63 7.68 -1.69 6.08
N THR A 64 6.83 -2.17 5.18
CA THR A 64 6.92 -3.54 4.64
C THR A 64 7.43 -3.59 3.21
N LEU A 65 7.03 -2.63 2.37
CA LEU A 65 7.39 -2.68 0.95
C LEU A 65 8.89 -2.40 0.74
N GLY A 66 9.52 -1.51 1.50
CA GLY A 66 10.96 -1.23 1.33
C GLY A 66 11.29 -0.60 -0.03
N SER A 67 12.57 -0.50 -0.36
CA SER A 67 13.05 0.10 -1.63
C SER A 67 12.52 -0.62 -2.87
N TYR A 68 12.58 0.05 -4.01
CA TYR A 68 12.43 -0.59 -5.32
C TYR A 68 13.56 -1.59 -5.58
N GLU A 69 13.38 -2.48 -6.56
CA GLU A 69 14.38 -3.51 -6.88
C GLU A 69 15.75 -2.94 -7.29
N ASP A 70 15.79 -1.75 -7.88
CA ASP A 70 17.02 -1.04 -8.23
C ASP A 70 17.75 -0.42 -7.01
N GLY A 71 17.18 -0.56 -5.81
CA GLY A 71 17.68 -0.02 -4.56
C GLY A 71 17.21 1.41 -4.26
N THR A 72 16.51 2.08 -5.18
CA THR A 72 15.94 3.42 -4.98
C THR A 72 14.96 3.40 -3.80
N PRO A 73 15.05 4.34 -2.84
CA PRO A 73 14.15 4.35 -1.69
C PRO A 73 12.74 4.81 -2.09
N LEU A 74 11.74 4.41 -1.30
CA LEU A 74 10.40 4.96 -1.41
C LEU A 74 10.38 6.47 -1.11
N PRO A 75 9.43 7.23 -1.69
CA PRO A 75 9.28 8.65 -1.38
C PRO A 75 9.12 8.89 0.14
N PRO A 76 9.85 9.86 0.71
CA PRO A 76 9.79 10.13 2.14
C PRO A 76 8.39 10.61 2.55
N PRO A 77 8.00 10.42 3.82
CA PRO A 77 6.79 11.04 4.36
C PRO A 77 6.84 12.56 4.19
N LEU A 78 5.69 13.19 3.96
CA LEU A 78 5.62 14.65 3.96
C LEU A 78 5.93 15.18 5.36
N THR A 79 7.00 15.97 5.47
CA THR A 79 7.29 16.72 6.69
C THR A 79 6.78 18.14 6.50
N HIS A 80 5.65 18.48 7.12
CA HIS A 80 5.29 19.88 7.24
C HIS A 80 6.33 20.55 8.16
N LYS A 81 7.17 21.43 7.61
CA LYS A 81 7.79 22.45 8.46
C LYS A 81 6.65 23.36 8.87
N CYS A 82 6.26 23.34 10.15
CA CYS A 82 5.47 24.43 10.71
C CYS A 82 6.24 25.73 10.40
N ALA A 83 5.67 26.57 9.54
CA ALA A 83 6.14 27.93 9.34
C ALA A 83 5.54 28.81 10.45
#